data_AF-A0A6V2C8R1-F1
#
_entry.id   AF-A0A6V2C8R1-F1
#
_cell.length_a   1.000
_cell.length_b   1.000
_cell.length_c   1.000
_cell.angle_alpha   90.00
_cell.angle_beta   90.00
_cell.angle_gamma   90.00
#
_symmetry.space_group_name_H-M   'P 1'
#
loop_
_entity.id
_entity.type
_entity.pdbx_description
1 polymer ?
#
loop_
_entity_poly.entity_id
_entity_poly.type
_entity_poly.pdbx_seq_one_letter_code
_entity_poly.pdbx_strand_id
1 'polypeptide(L)'
;MIQNCPLACLTCELTEKFHHCAGLGDPRKKAAFGEEDNNGIDAMFENIRSGDDFIKYGPEFLSYPGGEERPDDPWLVRFNSFLSEKEVDHLVNIGNYIGWVDSEVEEIEFGSGNPTGASPRRLSKTASCVGFDACNDDDMYQTILGRISSVTRTPLDNFEPMEFVKYGYAESYGVHHDYRVHDSWKPAGPRVLSLFLCLSDVEEGGAAGFPDLDWLFVKPQKGQALLWSNVLRTDTSVMDKMMVHEDLPVVKGEKYGANVWIHLFDWKTQYDRDCV
;
A
#
# COMPACT_ATOMS: atom_id res chain seq x y z
N MET A 1 -31.85 -18.58 16.25
CA MET A 1 -31.59 -17.14 16.12
C MET A 1 -31.19 -16.63 17.49
N ILE A 2 -29.91 -16.39 17.73
CA ILE A 2 -29.47 -15.70 18.94
C ILE A 2 -29.49 -14.21 18.59
N GLN A 3 -30.50 -13.49 19.12
CA GLN A 3 -30.77 -12.07 18.89
C GLN A 3 -30.13 -11.15 19.94
N ASN A 4 -29.33 -11.68 20.88
CA ASN A 4 -28.81 -10.90 22.00
C ASN A 4 -27.28 -10.91 22.01
N CYS A 5 -26.69 -9.78 21.63
CA CYS A 5 -25.28 -9.47 21.82
C CYS A 5 -25.05 -9.16 23.32
N PRO A 6 -24.16 -9.88 24.04
CA PRO A 6 -23.90 -9.57 25.44
C PRO A 6 -23.23 -8.20 25.57
N LEU A 7 -23.94 -7.26 26.19
CA LEU A 7 -23.60 -5.84 26.47
C LEU A 7 -22.28 -5.60 27.26
N ALA A 8 -21.43 -6.59 27.46
CA ALA A 8 -20.26 -6.48 28.33
C ALA A 8 -19.02 -5.84 27.66
N CYS A 9 -18.97 -5.76 26.32
CA CYS A 9 -17.71 -5.48 25.61
C CYS A 9 -17.70 -4.28 24.65
N LEU A 10 -18.76 -3.47 24.54
CA LEU A 10 -18.84 -2.37 23.55
C LEU A 10 -18.64 -2.83 22.08
N THR A 11 -19.06 -4.06 21.74
CA THR A 11 -18.81 -4.66 20.41
C THR A 11 -20.02 -4.68 19.47
N CYS A 12 -21.17 -4.09 19.83
CA CYS A 12 -22.39 -4.23 19.01
C CYS A 12 -22.25 -3.65 17.59
N GLU A 13 -21.64 -2.48 17.46
CA GLU A 13 -21.36 -1.86 16.15
C GLU A 13 -20.29 -2.61 15.33
N LEU A 14 -19.29 -3.20 16.00
CA LEU A 14 -18.38 -4.16 15.37
C LEU A 14 -19.09 -5.44 14.92
N THR A 15 -20.11 -5.89 15.66
CA THR A 15 -20.89 -7.07 15.27
C THR A 15 -21.80 -6.82 14.08
N GLU A 16 -22.36 -5.62 13.87
CA GLU A 16 -23.19 -5.39 12.68
C GLU A 16 -22.37 -5.48 11.41
N LYS A 17 -21.24 -4.75 11.32
CA LYS A 17 -20.34 -4.81 10.15
C LYS A 17 -19.69 -6.18 10.00
N PHE A 18 -19.26 -6.81 11.10
CA PHE A 18 -18.75 -8.18 11.06
C PHE A 18 -19.80 -9.16 10.54
N HIS A 19 -21.04 -9.19 11.07
CA HIS A 19 -22.07 -10.12 10.58
C HIS A 19 -22.57 -9.77 9.18
N HIS A 20 -22.53 -8.50 8.78
CA HIS A 20 -22.83 -8.04 7.42
C HIS A 20 -21.81 -8.57 6.41
N CYS A 21 -20.52 -8.56 6.76
CA CYS A 21 -19.43 -8.89 5.86
C CYS A 21 -18.89 -10.32 6.01
N ALA A 22 -19.05 -10.94 7.18
CA ALA A 22 -18.58 -12.29 7.46
C ALA A 22 -19.30 -13.29 6.55
N GLY A 23 -18.52 -14.05 5.80
CA GLY A 23 -19.04 -15.00 4.79
C GLY A 23 -19.39 -14.38 3.44
N LEU A 24 -19.24 -13.06 3.24
CA LEU A 24 -19.29 -12.44 1.90
C LEU A 24 -17.98 -12.61 1.11
N GLY A 25 -16.90 -13.01 1.79
CA GLY A 25 -15.73 -13.56 1.12
C GLY A 25 -16.15 -14.86 0.43
N ASP A 26 -16.08 -14.91 -0.91
CA ASP A 26 -16.37 -16.15 -1.63
C ASP A 26 -15.20 -17.11 -1.40
N PRO A 27 -15.40 -18.24 -0.69
CA PRO A 27 -14.31 -19.18 -0.43
C PRO A 27 -13.76 -19.85 -1.70
N ARG A 28 -14.44 -19.66 -2.83
CA ARG A 28 -14.01 -20.12 -4.17
C ARG A 28 -13.30 -19.03 -4.97
N LYS A 29 -13.32 -17.76 -4.52
CA LYS A 29 -12.53 -16.72 -5.16
C LYS A 29 -11.06 -17.01 -4.88
N LYS A 30 -10.32 -17.17 -5.97
CA LYS A 30 -8.89 -17.42 -5.91
C LYS A 30 -8.19 -16.16 -5.41
N ALA A 31 -7.34 -16.32 -4.40
CA ALA A 31 -6.46 -15.26 -3.93
C ALA A 31 -5.54 -14.78 -5.07
N ALA A 32 -5.15 -13.51 -5.03
CA ALA A 32 -4.15 -12.97 -5.96
C ALA A 32 -2.84 -13.76 -5.88
N PHE A 33 -2.46 -14.21 -4.68
CA PHE A 33 -1.29 -15.05 -4.43
C PHE A 33 -1.71 -16.35 -3.75
N GLY A 34 -1.16 -17.47 -4.21
CA GLY A 34 -1.45 -18.79 -3.64
C GLY A 34 -0.57 -19.89 -4.25
N GLU A 35 -0.49 -21.02 -3.56
CA GLU A 35 0.38 -22.14 -3.94
C GLU A 35 -0.08 -22.86 -5.21
N GLU A 36 -1.38 -22.88 -5.49
CA GLU A 36 -1.99 -23.81 -6.46
C GLU A 36 -1.67 -23.54 -7.94
N ASP A 37 -0.95 -22.47 -8.31
CA ASP A 37 -0.64 -22.18 -9.72
C ASP A 37 0.74 -21.54 -9.94
N ASN A 38 1.69 -21.76 -9.02
CA ASN A 38 3.01 -21.12 -9.05
C ASN A 38 2.92 -19.57 -9.16
N ASN A 39 1.84 -19.00 -8.63
CA ASN A 39 1.54 -17.57 -8.61
C ASN A 39 1.75 -16.99 -7.21
N GLY A 40 2.76 -17.50 -6.50
CA GLY A 40 3.16 -16.97 -5.20
C GLY A 40 3.88 -15.62 -5.32
N ILE A 41 4.03 -14.93 -4.19
CA ILE A 41 4.76 -13.65 -4.11
C ILE A 41 6.21 -13.83 -4.60
N ASP A 42 6.89 -14.92 -4.21
CA ASP A 42 8.23 -15.25 -4.69
C ASP A 42 8.28 -15.34 -6.22
N ALA A 43 7.33 -16.04 -6.84
CA ALA A 43 7.29 -16.21 -8.28
C ALA A 43 7.03 -14.88 -9.03
N MET A 44 6.22 -14.00 -8.45
CA MET A 44 5.98 -12.65 -8.99
C MET A 44 7.25 -11.80 -8.95
N PHE A 45 7.93 -11.70 -7.81
CA PHE A 45 9.18 -10.93 -7.71
C PHE A 45 10.31 -11.55 -8.54
N GLU A 46 10.41 -12.87 -8.60
CA GLU A 46 11.38 -13.55 -9.47
C GLU A 46 11.12 -13.30 -10.95
N ASN A 47 9.86 -13.14 -11.36
CA ASN A 47 9.54 -12.73 -12.71
C ASN A 47 10.00 -11.29 -13.02
N ILE A 48 9.93 -10.38 -12.05
CA ILE A 48 10.49 -9.02 -12.18
C ILE A 48 12.02 -9.08 -12.22
N ARG A 49 12.65 -9.94 -11.41
CA ARG A 49 14.11 -10.04 -11.27
C ARG A 49 14.79 -10.69 -12.46
N SER A 50 14.19 -11.74 -12.99
CA SER A 50 14.80 -12.63 -13.99
C SER A 50 14.15 -12.52 -15.37
N GLY A 51 13.02 -11.83 -15.50
CA GLY A 51 12.28 -11.67 -16.76
C GLY A 51 12.63 -10.41 -17.53
N ASP A 52 12.40 -10.43 -18.85
CA ASP A 52 12.69 -9.30 -19.74
C ASP A 52 11.58 -8.23 -19.78
N ASP A 53 10.36 -8.59 -19.40
CA ASP A 53 9.15 -7.76 -19.56
C ASP A 53 9.23 -6.39 -18.86
N PHE A 54 10.00 -6.33 -17.77
CA PHE A 54 10.08 -5.18 -16.88
C PHE A 54 11.44 -4.49 -16.86
N ILE A 55 12.43 -4.96 -17.63
CA ILE A 55 13.78 -4.35 -17.71
C ILE A 55 13.70 -2.87 -18.09
N LYS A 56 12.74 -2.50 -18.94
CA LYS A 56 12.49 -1.11 -19.36
C LYS A 56 12.21 -0.13 -18.20
N TYR A 57 11.76 -0.63 -17.04
CA TYR A 57 11.52 0.17 -15.85
C TYR A 57 12.74 0.27 -14.92
N GLY A 58 13.84 -0.40 -15.27
CA GLY A 58 15.09 -0.40 -14.52
C GLY A 58 14.94 -0.94 -13.09
N PRO A 59 14.46 -2.19 -12.90
CA PRO A 59 14.31 -2.78 -11.58
C PRO A 59 15.66 -2.99 -10.90
N GLU A 60 15.74 -2.63 -9.64
CA GLU A 60 16.89 -2.78 -8.76
C GLU A 60 16.41 -3.34 -7.42
N PHE A 61 16.84 -4.54 -7.09
CA PHE A 61 16.44 -5.23 -5.87
C PHE A 61 17.30 -4.76 -4.71
N LEU A 62 16.68 -4.08 -3.75
CA LEU A 62 17.34 -3.53 -2.56
C LEU A 62 17.35 -4.54 -1.41
N SER A 63 16.37 -5.44 -1.38
CA SER A 63 16.31 -6.61 -0.49
C SER A 63 15.60 -7.75 -1.23
N TYR A 64 16.10 -8.97 -1.06
CA TYR A 64 15.55 -10.17 -1.68
C TYR A 64 16.07 -11.44 -0.98
N PRO A 65 15.30 -12.54 -0.97
CA PRO A 65 15.73 -13.80 -0.38
C PRO A 65 16.86 -14.46 -1.19
N GLY A 66 17.69 -15.25 -0.50
CA GLY A 66 18.79 -16.02 -1.10
C GLY A 66 20.15 -15.31 -1.12
N GLY A 67 20.30 -14.17 -0.46
CA GLY A 67 21.61 -13.57 -0.20
C GLY A 67 22.45 -14.40 0.78
N GLU A 68 23.79 -14.36 0.67
CA GLU A 68 24.70 -15.13 1.56
C GLU A 68 24.59 -14.70 3.03
N GLU A 69 24.49 -13.39 3.28
CA GLU A 69 24.40 -12.84 4.64
C GLU A 69 22.95 -12.79 5.16
N ARG A 70 21.99 -12.64 4.25
CA ARG A 70 20.57 -12.41 4.53
C ARG A 70 19.68 -13.30 3.64
N PRO A 71 19.64 -14.61 3.90
CA PRO A 71 18.95 -15.56 3.02
C PRO A 71 17.42 -15.44 3.11
N ASP A 72 16.89 -14.91 4.20
CA ASP A 72 15.45 -14.77 4.47
C ASP A 72 14.94 -13.33 4.33
N ASP A 73 15.74 -12.46 3.70
CA ASP A 73 15.34 -11.06 3.48
C ASP A 73 14.04 -10.97 2.65
N PRO A 74 13.15 -10.02 2.99
CA PRO A 74 11.92 -9.79 2.25
C PRO A 74 12.19 -9.16 0.87
N TRP A 75 11.17 -9.16 0.02
CA TRP A 75 11.25 -8.51 -1.28
C TRP A 75 11.04 -7.00 -1.18
N LEU A 76 12.04 -6.24 -1.63
CA LEU A 76 11.94 -4.80 -1.88
C LEU A 76 12.68 -4.46 -3.18
N VAL A 77 11.92 -3.96 -4.18
CA VAL A 77 12.47 -3.55 -5.47
C VAL A 77 12.18 -2.07 -5.74
N ARG A 78 13.18 -1.37 -6.25
CA ARG A 78 13.07 -0.02 -6.81
C ARG A 78 13.02 -0.11 -8.32
N PHE A 79 12.06 0.56 -8.94
CA PHE A 79 12.04 0.82 -10.37
C PHE A 79 12.58 2.23 -10.62
N ASN A 80 13.69 2.33 -11.35
CA ASN A 80 14.37 3.61 -11.58
C ASN A 80 13.63 4.51 -12.59
N SER A 81 12.82 3.94 -13.48
CA SER A 81 12.12 4.66 -14.56
C SER A 81 10.68 4.13 -14.75
N PHE A 82 9.89 4.10 -13.68
CA PHE A 82 8.56 3.49 -13.69
C PHE A 82 7.49 4.37 -14.35
N LEU A 83 7.58 5.68 -14.12
CA LEU A 83 6.70 6.70 -14.70
C LEU A 83 7.49 7.63 -15.61
N SER A 84 6.84 8.09 -16.68
CA SER A 84 7.33 9.22 -17.46
C SER A 84 7.08 10.55 -16.75
N GLU A 85 7.83 11.60 -17.09
CA GLU A 85 7.60 12.95 -16.52
C GLU A 85 6.16 13.42 -16.72
N LYS A 86 5.57 13.13 -17.88
CA LYS A 86 4.17 13.47 -18.20
C LYS A 86 3.19 12.78 -17.25
N GLU A 87 3.42 11.51 -16.94
CA GLU A 87 2.58 10.76 -16.00
C GLU A 87 2.71 11.29 -14.58
N VAL A 88 3.92 11.65 -14.17
CA VAL A 88 4.15 12.26 -12.85
C VAL A 88 3.39 13.58 -12.73
N ASP A 89 3.56 14.49 -13.70
CA ASP A 89 2.90 15.79 -13.68
C ASP A 89 1.38 15.65 -13.68
N HIS A 90 0.85 14.66 -14.41
CA HIS A 90 -0.57 14.35 -14.44
C HIS A 90 -1.10 13.87 -13.09
N LEU A 91 -0.43 12.92 -12.44
CA LEU A 91 -0.80 12.42 -11.12
C LEU A 91 -0.78 13.53 -10.05
N VAL A 92 0.24 14.39 -10.07
CA VAL A 92 0.29 15.57 -9.17
C VAL A 92 -0.89 16.51 -9.42
N ASN A 93 -1.28 16.72 -10.68
CA ASN A 93 -2.44 17.55 -11.01
C ASN A 93 -3.76 16.94 -10.55
N ILE A 94 -3.93 15.61 -10.62
CA ILE A 94 -5.09 14.92 -10.06
C ILE A 94 -5.18 15.17 -8.55
N GLY A 95 -4.08 14.97 -7.80
CA GLY A 95 -4.03 15.25 -6.36
C GLY A 95 -4.38 16.71 -6.02
N ASN A 96 -3.85 17.66 -6.78
CA ASN A 96 -4.18 19.09 -6.64
C ASN A 96 -5.65 19.39 -6.92
N TYR A 97 -6.26 18.70 -7.90
CA TYR A 97 -7.65 18.88 -8.28
C TYR A 97 -8.63 18.30 -7.25
N ILE A 98 -8.32 17.14 -6.68
CA ILE A 98 -9.08 16.55 -5.56
C ILE A 98 -9.03 17.48 -4.34
N GLY A 99 -7.86 18.01 -4.06
CA GLY A 99 -7.61 18.89 -2.92
C GLY A 99 -6.97 18.15 -1.74
N TRP A 100 -5.99 18.81 -1.14
CA TRP A 100 -5.18 18.25 -0.05
C TRP A 100 -5.82 18.51 1.31
N VAL A 101 -5.99 17.45 2.10
CA VAL A 101 -6.41 17.51 3.51
C VAL A 101 -5.30 16.97 4.40
N ASP A 102 -5.27 17.36 5.67
CA ASP A 102 -4.32 16.78 6.63
C ASP A 102 -4.58 15.28 6.76
N SER A 103 -3.51 14.48 6.73
CA SER A 103 -3.65 13.02 6.73
C SER A 103 -4.10 12.52 8.09
N GLU A 104 -4.96 11.51 8.09
CA GLU A 104 -5.40 10.81 9.28
C GLU A 104 -4.80 9.40 9.33
N VAL A 105 -4.59 8.88 10.53
CA VAL A 105 -4.21 7.49 10.79
C VAL A 105 -5.22 6.93 11.77
N GLU A 106 -5.76 5.76 11.49
CA GLU A 106 -6.53 5.01 12.49
C GLU A 106 -5.57 4.51 13.58
N GLU A 107 -5.34 5.33 14.60
CA GLU A 107 -4.63 4.90 15.79
C GLU A 107 -5.58 4.11 16.68
N ILE A 108 -5.28 2.82 16.87
CA ILE A 108 -5.90 2.05 17.95
C ILE A 108 -5.13 2.42 19.22
N GLU A 109 -5.55 3.52 19.86
CA GLU A 109 -5.23 3.71 21.27
C GLU A 109 -5.95 2.60 22.05
N PHE A 110 -5.19 1.71 22.67
CA PHE A 110 -5.71 0.84 23.74
C PHE A 110 -6.05 1.73 24.94
N GLY A 111 -7.21 2.38 24.87
CA GLY A 111 -7.73 3.28 25.89
C GLY A 111 -8.18 4.62 25.32
N SER A 112 -9.51 4.76 25.24
CA SER A 112 -10.29 6.00 25.08
C SER A 112 -10.19 6.81 23.79
N GLY A 113 -11.33 6.87 23.08
CA GLY A 113 -11.68 8.02 22.24
C GLY A 113 -11.95 7.67 20.79
N ASN A 114 -13.02 8.24 20.23
CA ASN A 114 -13.26 8.24 18.79
C ASN A 114 -12.03 8.77 18.05
N PRO A 115 -11.62 8.16 16.92
CA PRO A 115 -10.53 8.68 16.09
C PRO A 115 -10.97 10.05 15.60
N THR A 116 -10.40 11.10 16.18
CA THR A 116 -10.67 12.48 15.78
C THR A 116 -9.35 13.22 15.70
N GLY A 117 -8.90 13.46 14.46
CA GLY A 117 -7.86 14.42 14.15
C GLY A 117 -6.48 13.84 13.90
N ALA A 118 -5.72 14.59 13.11
CA ALA A 118 -4.34 14.33 12.66
C ALA A 118 -3.49 13.63 13.73
N SER A 119 -2.96 12.46 13.37
CA SER A 119 -2.04 11.72 14.22
C SER A 119 -0.69 12.46 14.29
N PRO A 120 -0.07 12.60 15.47
CA PRO A 120 1.28 13.16 15.57
C PRO A 120 2.34 12.29 14.87
N ARG A 121 1.98 11.05 14.49
CA ARG A 121 2.84 10.12 13.74
C ARG A 121 2.86 10.41 12.25
N ARG A 122 1.81 11.04 11.68
CA ARG A 122 1.71 11.36 10.24
C ARG A 122 1.41 12.84 10.06
N LEU A 123 2.40 13.57 9.56
CA LEU A 123 2.34 15.02 9.36
C LEU A 123 2.15 15.40 7.88
N SER A 124 1.83 14.44 7.00
CA SER A 124 1.58 14.71 5.59
C SER A 124 0.17 15.24 5.32
N LYS A 125 -0.02 15.73 4.09
CA LYS A 125 -1.34 15.92 3.49
C LYS A 125 -1.64 14.80 2.50
N THR A 126 -2.93 14.48 2.38
CA THR A 126 -3.43 13.42 1.53
C THR A 126 -4.52 13.94 0.60
N ALA A 127 -4.56 13.38 -0.61
CA ALA A 127 -5.68 13.47 -1.54
C ALA A 127 -6.01 12.05 -2.03
N SER A 128 -7.25 11.60 -1.90
CA SER A 128 -7.63 10.21 -2.19
C SER A 128 -8.55 10.12 -3.40
N CYS A 129 -8.32 9.12 -4.26
CA CYS A 129 -9.22 8.78 -5.35
C CYS A 129 -10.51 8.05 -4.91
N VAL A 130 -10.67 7.75 -3.61
CA VAL A 130 -11.89 7.13 -3.07
C VAL A 130 -13.11 8.01 -3.34
N GLY A 131 -14.12 7.45 -4.02
CA GLY A 131 -15.37 8.16 -4.34
C GLY A 131 -15.21 9.32 -5.33
N PHE A 132 -14.06 9.42 -6.01
CA PHE A 132 -13.78 10.51 -6.94
C PHE A 132 -13.74 10.00 -8.38
N ASP A 133 -14.85 10.18 -9.11
CA ASP A 133 -15.05 9.69 -10.47
C ASP A 133 -13.95 10.17 -11.44
N ALA A 134 -13.37 11.35 -11.20
CA ALA A 134 -12.31 11.88 -12.05
C ALA A 134 -11.04 11.02 -12.06
N CYS A 135 -10.77 10.20 -11.03
CA CYS A 135 -9.70 9.21 -11.12
C CYS A 135 -10.13 8.00 -11.96
N ASN A 136 -11.36 7.51 -11.74
CA ASN A 136 -11.86 6.30 -12.40
C ASN A 136 -12.03 6.49 -13.91
N ASP A 137 -12.40 7.69 -14.36
CA ASP A 137 -12.62 8.03 -15.76
C ASP A 137 -11.35 8.54 -16.48
N ASP A 138 -10.22 8.66 -15.78
CA ASP A 138 -8.98 9.19 -16.37
C ASP A 138 -8.12 8.10 -17.03
N ASP A 139 -7.98 8.19 -18.37
CA ASP A 139 -7.26 7.19 -19.18
C ASP A 139 -5.79 6.98 -18.75
N MET A 140 -5.10 8.04 -18.33
CA MET A 140 -3.69 7.96 -17.94
C MET A 140 -3.54 7.30 -16.57
N TYR A 141 -4.41 7.64 -15.63
CA TYR A 141 -4.53 6.98 -14.35
C TYR A 141 -4.81 5.48 -14.52
N GLN A 142 -5.79 5.10 -15.35
CA GLN A 142 -6.10 3.70 -15.66
C GLN A 142 -4.91 2.99 -16.34
N THR A 143 -4.18 3.67 -17.22
CA THR A 143 -2.96 3.14 -17.85
C THR A 143 -1.87 2.83 -16.82
N ILE A 144 -1.69 3.70 -15.82
CA ILE A 144 -0.71 3.49 -14.74
C ILE A 144 -1.15 2.33 -13.83
N LEU A 145 -2.43 2.25 -13.46
CA LEU A 145 -2.95 1.12 -12.70
C LEU A 145 -2.80 -0.20 -13.45
N GLY A 146 -3.09 -0.23 -14.75
CA GLY A 146 -2.89 -1.41 -15.60
C GLY A 146 -1.43 -1.86 -15.67
N ARG A 147 -0.48 -0.92 -15.65
CA ARG A 147 0.96 -1.23 -15.54
C ARG A 147 1.29 -1.87 -14.19
N ILE A 148 0.78 -1.33 -13.09
CA ILE A 148 1.00 -1.89 -11.75
C ILE A 148 0.37 -3.30 -11.65
N SER A 149 -0.83 -3.48 -12.18
CA SER A 149 -1.50 -4.79 -12.30
C SER A 149 -0.66 -5.80 -13.07
N SER A 150 -0.05 -5.39 -14.19
CA SER A 150 0.83 -6.25 -14.97
C SER A 150 2.10 -6.64 -14.21
N VAL A 151 2.73 -5.70 -13.49
CA VAL A 151 3.96 -5.95 -12.71
C VAL A 151 3.70 -6.86 -11.52
N THR A 152 2.61 -6.61 -10.81
CA THR A 152 2.26 -7.33 -9.58
C THR A 152 1.47 -8.61 -9.84
N ARG A 153 1.05 -8.85 -11.09
CA ARG A 153 0.18 -9.97 -11.50
C ARG A 153 -1.11 -10.05 -10.67
N THR A 154 -1.62 -8.89 -10.23
CA THR A 154 -2.85 -8.79 -9.46
C THR A 154 -3.94 -8.07 -10.25
N PRO A 155 -5.21 -8.53 -10.21
CA PRO A 155 -6.32 -7.83 -10.85
C PRO A 155 -6.53 -6.43 -10.27
N LEU A 156 -7.01 -5.49 -11.08
CA LEU A 156 -7.32 -4.12 -10.63
C LEU A 156 -8.34 -4.07 -9.48
N ASP A 157 -9.24 -5.06 -9.40
CA ASP A 157 -10.22 -5.14 -8.33
C ASP A 157 -9.60 -5.37 -6.94
N ASN A 158 -8.34 -5.82 -6.87
CA ASN A 158 -7.59 -5.99 -5.61
C ASN A 158 -7.01 -4.67 -5.07
N PHE A 159 -7.09 -3.58 -5.82
CA PHE A 159 -6.39 -2.34 -5.51
C PHE A 159 -7.29 -1.44 -4.67
N GLU A 160 -6.72 -0.84 -3.63
CA GLU A 160 -7.30 0.39 -3.10
C GLU A 160 -7.13 1.53 -4.12
N PRO A 161 -8.04 2.53 -4.15
CA PRO A 161 -7.83 3.75 -4.91
C PRO A 161 -6.53 4.43 -4.46
N MET A 162 -5.80 4.98 -5.43
CA MET A 162 -4.53 5.63 -5.17
C MET A 162 -4.67 6.74 -4.13
N GLU A 163 -3.77 6.74 -3.16
CA GLU A 163 -3.68 7.79 -2.14
C GLU A 163 -2.48 8.67 -2.45
N PHE A 164 -2.72 9.90 -2.92
CA PHE A 164 -1.66 10.89 -3.10
C PHE A 164 -1.24 11.46 -1.76
N VAL A 165 0.06 11.63 -1.58
CA VAL A 165 0.65 12.19 -0.37
C VAL A 165 1.58 13.35 -0.69
N LYS A 166 1.55 14.36 0.17
CA LYS A 166 2.40 15.54 0.09
C LYS A 166 3.04 15.80 1.46
N TYR A 167 4.34 16.05 1.46
CA TYR A 167 5.11 16.44 2.64
C TYR A 167 5.85 17.75 2.36
N GLY A 168 5.66 18.73 3.25
CA GLY A 168 6.44 19.96 3.36
C GLY A 168 7.56 19.85 4.39
N TYR A 169 8.15 20.99 4.75
CA TYR A 169 9.26 21.06 5.71
C TYR A 169 8.91 20.41 7.06
N ALA A 170 9.80 19.53 7.54
CA ALA A 170 9.69 18.76 8.76
C ALA A 170 8.50 17.79 8.84
N GLU A 171 7.65 17.72 7.82
CA GLU A 171 6.57 16.73 7.75
C GLU A 171 7.15 15.34 7.44
N SER A 172 6.58 14.32 8.08
CA SER A 172 7.05 12.93 8.07
C SER A 172 5.90 11.97 8.29
N TYR A 173 6.18 10.67 8.13
CA TYR A 173 5.32 9.60 8.64
C TYR A 173 6.18 8.60 9.39
N GLY A 174 6.05 8.57 10.71
CA GLY A 174 6.87 7.70 11.57
C GLY A 174 6.68 6.22 11.26
N VAL A 175 7.64 5.41 11.73
CA VAL A 175 7.70 3.94 11.55
C VAL A 175 6.32 3.31 11.67
N HIS A 176 5.87 2.55 10.67
CA HIS A 176 4.59 1.87 10.62
C HIS A 176 4.66 0.64 9.70
N HIS A 177 3.54 -0.05 9.50
CA HIS A 177 3.42 -1.17 8.57
C HIS A 177 2.05 -1.15 7.89
N ASP A 178 2.04 -1.45 6.59
CA ASP A 178 0.82 -1.43 5.76
C ASP A 178 -0.11 -2.66 5.88
N TYR A 179 0.29 -3.79 6.48
CA TYR A 179 -0.49 -5.04 6.45
C TYR A 179 -1.88 -4.93 7.09
N ARG A 180 -2.04 -4.03 8.09
CA ARG A 180 -3.26 -3.82 8.89
C ARG A 180 -3.89 -5.14 9.36
N VAL A 181 -3.44 -5.67 10.51
CA VAL A 181 -3.93 -6.94 11.09
C VAL A 181 -5.46 -6.98 11.28
N HIS A 182 -6.09 -5.83 11.49
CA HIS A 182 -7.54 -5.72 11.64
C HIS A 182 -8.31 -5.97 10.35
N ASP A 183 -7.64 -5.99 9.18
CA ASP A 183 -8.25 -6.28 7.89
C ASP A 183 -8.26 -7.79 7.59
N SER A 184 -7.54 -8.62 8.36
CA SER A 184 -7.39 -10.06 8.09
C SER A 184 -8.72 -10.84 8.11
N TRP A 185 -9.75 -10.35 8.81
CA TRP A 185 -11.08 -10.98 8.82
C TRP A 185 -12.02 -10.43 7.73
N LYS A 186 -11.67 -9.29 7.10
CA LYS A 186 -12.50 -8.66 6.08
C LYS A 186 -12.46 -9.48 4.79
N PRO A 187 -13.54 -9.49 3.97
CA PRO A 187 -13.57 -10.26 2.72
C PRO A 187 -12.46 -9.95 1.70
N ALA A 188 -11.94 -8.72 1.69
CA ALA A 188 -10.80 -8.33 0.84
C ALA A 188 -9.46 -8.90 1.35
N GLY A 189 -9.39 -9.29 2.63
CA GLY A 189 -8.17 -9.67 3.32
C GLY A 189 -7.25 -8.46 3.56
N PRO A 190 -6.04 -8.72 4.10
CA PRO A 190 -5.06 -7.68 4.39
C PRO A 190 -4.41 -7.14 3.10
N ARG A 191 -3.69 -6.01 3.24
CA ARG A 191 -2.80 -5.49 2.20
C ARG A 191 -1.56 -6.37 2.12
N VAL A 192 -1.38 -7.07 0.99
CA VAL A 192 -0.26 -8.03 0.80
C VAL A 192 0.91 -7.43 0.03
N LEU A 193 0.67 -6.42 -0.80
CA LEU A 193 1.72 -5.62 -1.43
C LEU A 193 1.47 -4.14 -1.21
N SER A 194 2.55 -3.37 -1.18
CA SER A 194 2.52 -1.92 -1.25
C SER A 194 3.40 -1.45 -2.39
N LEU A 195 2.89 -0.49 -3.16
CA LEU A 195 3.65 0.22 -4.18
C LEU A 195 3.60 1.72 -3.90
N PHE A 196 4.77 2.35 -3.86
CA PHE A 196 4.91 3.79 -3.69
C PHE A 196 5.47 4.41 -4.95
N LEU A 197 4.76 5.38 -5.53
CA LEU A 197 5.21 6.17 -6.67
C LEU A 197 5.88 7.45 -6.18
N CYS A 198 7.10 7.73 -6.62
CA CYS A 198 7.82 8.97 -6.33
C CYS A 198 7.45 10.04 -7.36
N LEU A 199 6.71 11.08 -6.95
CA LEU A 199 6.18 12.11 -7.85
C LEU A 199 6.95 13.44 -7.81
N SER A 200 8.02 13.51 -7.02
CA SER A 200 8.95 14.65 -7.02
C SER A 200 10.37 14.22 -6.71
N ASP A 201 11.32 15.06 -7.10
CA ASP A 201 12.67 15.02 -6.54
C ASP A 201 12.69 15.79 -5.22
N VAL A 202 13.25 15.19 -4.17
CA VAL A 202 13.42 15.85 -2.88
C VAL A 202 14.87 16.30 -2.73
N GLU A 203 15.07 17.58 -2.43
CA GLU A 203 16.42 18.15 -2.35
C GLU A 203 17.19 17.53 -1.16
N GLU A 204 16.58 17.54 0.04
CA GLU A 204 17.16 17.02 1.28
C GLU A 204 16.09 16.43 2.21
N GLY A 205 16.41 15.29 2.87
CA GLY A 205 15.44 14.55 3.69
C GLY A 205 14.44 13.74 2.87
N GLY A 206 13.30 13.37 3.46
CA GLY A 206 12.18 12.76 2.75
C GLY A 206 12.37 11.32 2.28
N ALA A 207 13.45 10.63 2.64
CA ALA A 207 13.70 9.26 2.22
C ALA A 207 12.68 8.28 2.84
N ALA A 208 12.34 7.22 2.10
CA ALA A 208 11.67 6.07 2.67
C ALA A 208 12.70 5.24 3.45
N GLY A 209 12.51 5.07 4.75
CA GLY A 209 13.40 4.31 5.63
C GLY A 209 12.83 2.93 5.95
N PHE A 210 13.68 1.91 5.94
CA PHE A 210 13.36 0.53 6.34
C PHE A 210 14.30 0.12 7.49
N PRO A 211 13.93 0.41 8.76
CA PRO A 211 14.83 0.23 9.90
C PRO A 211 15.34 -1.21 10.07
N ASP A 212 14.47 -2.20 9.84
CA ASP A 212 14.79 -3.62 10.03
C ASP A 212 15.58 -4.22 8.84
N LEU A 213 15.76 -3.45 7.76
CA LEU A 213 16.68 -3.76 6.66
C LEU A 213 18.02 -3.02 6.80
N ASP A 214 18.65 -3.10 7.98
CA ASP A 214 19.91 -2.40 8.28
C ASP A 214 19.85 -0.88 8.00
N TRP A 215 18.72 -0.25 8.35
CA TRP A 215 18.52 1.17 8.08
C TRP A 215 18.69 1.52 6.60
N LEU A 216 18.13 0.68 5.72
CA LEU A 216 18.08 0.97 4.29
C LEU A 216 17.24 2.24 4.07
N PHE A 217 17.80 3.21 3.37
CA PHE A 217 17.12 4.45 3.00
C PHE A 217 17.03 4.58 1.48
N VAL A 218 15.83 4.87 0.98
CA VAL A 218 15.60 5.14 -0.43
C VAL A 218 15.24 6.59 -0.63
N LYS A 219 16.16 7.35 -1.24
CA LYS A 219 15.90 8.75 -1.59
C LYS A 219 14.86 8.79 -2.72
N PRO A 220 13.76 9.55 -2.57
CA PRO A 220 12.76 9.68 -3.63
C PRO A 220 13.35 10.46 -4.81
N GLN A 221 13.19 9.90 -6.01
CA GLN A 221 13.48 10.59 -7.26
C GLN A 221 12.25 10.53 -8.17
N LYS A 222 12.01 11.62 -8.89
CA LYS A 222 10.83 11.76 -9.74
C LYS A 222 10.75 10.61 -10.75
N GLY A 223 9.60 9.94 -10.79
CA GLY A 223 9.31 8.84 -11.72
C GLY A 223 9.75 7.45 -11.26
N GLN A 224 10.40 7.35 -10.09
CA GLN A 224 10.68 6.05 -9.47
C GLN A 224 9.42 5.42 -8.87
N ALA A 225 9.48 4.10 -8.66
CA ALA A 225 8.54 3.39 -7.82
C ALA A 225 9.26 2.42 -6.87
N LEU A 226 8.70 2.20 -5.69
CA LEU A 226 9.10 1.15 -4.76
C LEU A 226 7.98 0.13 -4.67
N LEU A 227 8.30 -1.14 -4.72
CA LEU A 227 7.35 -2.24 -4.53
C LEU A 227 7.93 -3.21 -3.50
N TRP A 228 7.13 -3.55 -2.49
CA TRP A 228 7.51 -4.51 -1.46
C TRP A 228 6.36 -5.42 -1.06
N SER A 229 6.71 -6.57 -0.47
CA SER A 229 5.75 -7.47 0.16
C SER A 229 5.45 -7.02 1.58
N ASN A 230 4.18 -7.02 1.98
CA ASN A 230 3.78 -6.77 3.37
C ASN A 230 3.69 -8.05 4.20
N VAL A 231 3.84 -9.21 3.56
CA VAL A 231 3.59 -10.53 4.13
C VAL A 231 4.76 -11.46 3.89
N LEU A 232 4.84 -12.51 4.71
CA LEU A 232 5.84 -13.55 4.54
C LEU A 232 5.65 -14.22 3.19
N ARG A 233 6.76 -14.45 2.49
CA ARG A 233 6.79 -15.20 1.23
C ARG A 233 6.21 -16.61 1.35
N THR A 234 6.32 -17.22 2.53
CA THR A 234 5.81 -18.56 2.85
C THR A 234 4.36 -18.57 3.32
N ASP A 235 3.82 -17.43 3.76
CA ASP A 235 2.47 -17.35 4.29
C ASP A 235 1.89 -15.93 4.12
N THR A 236 1.03 -15.77 3.13
CA THR A 236 0.37 -14.49 2.81
C THR A 236 -0.61 -14.01 3.87
N SER A 237 -0.93 -14.85 4.87
CA SER A 237 -1.73 -14.46 6.03
C SER A 237 -0.90 -13.91 7.19
N VAL A 238 0.42 -13.89 7.07
CA VAL A 238 1.31 -13.43 8.15
C VAL A 238 2.09 -12.21 7.70
N MET A 239 2.01 -11.13 8.47
CA MET A 239 2.77 -9.89 8.28
C MET A 239 4.28 -10.15 8.30
N ASP A 240 5.03 -9.56 7.37
CA ASP A 240 6.50 -9.57 7.41
C ASP A 240 7.02 -8.38 8.21
N LYS A 241 7.41 -8.63 9.46
CA LYS A 241 7.90 -7.58 10.37
C LYS A 241 9.10 -6.79 9.83
N MET A 242 9.89 -7.34 8.91
CA MET A 242 11.06 -6.63 8.37
C MET A 242 10.67 -5.49 7.44
N MET A 243 9.40 -5.43 7.04
CA MET A 243 8.84 -4.42 6.14
C MET A 243 8.16 -3.26 6.88
N VAL A 244 8.49 -3.09 8.16
CA VAL A 244 8.26 -1.81 8.84
C VAL A 244 9.04 -0.71 8.13
N HIS A 245 8.37 0.42 7.93
CA HIS A 245 8.95 1.52 7.16
C HIS A 245 8.45 2.88 7.65
N GLU A 246 9.14 3.93 7.26
CA GLU A 246 8.82 5.31 7.58
C GLU A 246 9.11 6.25 6.41
N ASP A 247 8.44 7.39 6.40
CA ASP A 247 8.84 8.54 5.59
C ASP A 247 9.60 9.53 6.48
N LEU A 248 10.91 9.62 6.27
CA LEU A 248 11.76 10.55 7.01
C LEU A 248 11.35 12.01 6.77
N PRO A 249 11.56 12.92 7.74
CA PRO A 249 11.24 14.33 7.59
C PRO A 249 11.88 14.96 6.35
N VAL A 250 11.11 15.77 5.61
CA VAL A 250 11.66 16.60 4.55
C VAL A 250 12.44 17.76 5.16
N VAL A 251 13.69 17.93 4.76
CA VAL A 251 14.55 19.04 5.22
C VAL A 251 14.53 20.19 4.23
N LYS A 252 14.49 19.90 2.92
CA LYS A 252 14.45 20.90 1.86
C LYS A 252 13.71 20.40 0.62
N GLY A 253 12.86 21.26 0.04
CA GLY A 253 11.98 20.94 -1.07
C GLY A 253 10.58 20.50 -0.63
N GLU A 254 9.84 19.86 -1.53
CA GLU A 254 8.56 19.21 -1.25
C GLU A 254 8.58 17.77 -1.77
N LYS A 255 8.02 16.85 -1.00
CA LYS A 255 7.86 15.45 -1.40
C LYS A 255 6.43 15.23 -1.86
N TYR A 256 6.26 14.77 -3.09
CA TYR A 256 5.00 14.24 -3.60
C TYR A 256 5.17 12.75 -3.84
N GLY A 257 4.16 11.98 -3.46
CA GLY A 257 4.12 10.55 -3.72
C GLY A 257 2.70 10.05 -3.90
N ALA A 258 2.57 8.77 -4.23
CA ALA A 258 1.29 8.09 -4.24
C ALA A 258 1.43 6.64 -3.76
N ASN A 259 0.60 6.27 -2.79
CA ASN A 259 0.46 4.90 -2.31
C ASN A 259 -0.55 4.15 -3.17
N VAL A 260 -0.21 2.91 -3.51
CA VAL A 260 -1.11 1.92 -4.11
C VAL A 260 -1.00 0.66 -3.27
N TRP A 261 -2.06 0.39 -2.51
CA TRP A 261 -2.16 -0.81 -1.68
C TRP A 261 -2.94 -1.90 -2.39
N ILE A 262 -2.44 -3.12 -2.31
CA ILE A 262 -3.00 -4.27 -3.04
C ILE A 262 -3.38 -5.35 -2.03
N HIS A 263 -4.64 -5.74 -2.05
CA HIS A 263 -5.22 -6.75 -1.17
C HIS A 263 -5.07 -8.16 -1.72
N LEU A 264 -5.14 -9.15 -0.83
CA LEU A 264 -5.11 -10.56 -1.20
C LEU A 264 -6.30 -10.95 -2.09
N PHE A 265 -7.47 -10.34 -1.86
CA PHE A 265 -8.69 -10.59 -2.61
C PHE A 265 -9.26 -9.28 -3.19
N ASP A 266 -10.30 -9.43 -4.01
CA ASP A 266 -11.09 -8.34 -4.59
C ASP A 266 -11.54 -7.37 -3.48
N TRP A 267 -10.93 -6.19 -3.49
CA TRP A 267 -11.21 -5.07 -2.59
C TRP A 267 -12.38 -4.25 -3.09
N LYS A 268 -12.43 -3.96 -4.40
CA LYS A 268 -13.41 -3.05 -5.01
C LYS A 268 -14.84 -3.49 -4.77
N THR A 269 -15.16 -4.75 -5.03
CA THR A 269 -16.50 -5.30 -4.78
C THR A 269 -16.88 -5.24 -3.30
N GLN A 270 -15.90 -5.33 -2.39
CA GLN A 270 -16.14 -5.30 -0.95
C GLN A 270 -16.28 -3.88 -0.44
N TYR A 271 -15.56 -2.93 -1.03
CA TYR A 271 -15.78 -1.50 -0.82
C TYR A 271 -17.20 -1.10 -1.22
N ASP A 272 -17.67 -1.51 -2.40
CA ASP A 272 -19.04 -1.26 -2.88
C ASP A 272 -20.13 -1.86 -1.97
N ARG A 273 -19.76 -2.81 -1.09
CA ARG A 273 -20.64 -3.47 -0.13
C ARG A 273 -20.52 -2.95 1.30
N ASP A 274 -19.68 -1.93 1.53
CA ASP A 274 -19.31 -1.41 2.86
C ASP A 274 -18.69 -2.50 3.76
N CYS A 275 -17.74 -3.25 3.19
CA CYS A 275 -17.05 -4.36 3.84
C CYS A 275 -15.53 -4.22 3.94
N VAL A 276 -15.00 -3.04 3.63
CA VAL A 276 -13.59 -2.67 3.85
C VAL A 276 -13.46 -1.60 4.91
#